data_AF-A0A257LGK4-F1
#
_entry.id   AF-A0A257LGK4-F1
#
_cell.length_a   1.000
_cell.length_b   1.000
_cell.length_c   1.000
_cell.angle_alpha   90.00
_cell.angle_beta   90.00
_cell.angle_gamma   90.00
#
_symmetry.space_group_name_H-M   'P 1'
#
loop_
_entity.id
_entity.type
_entity.pdbx_description
1 polymer ?
#
loop_
_entity_poly.entity_id
_entity_poly.type
_entity_poly.pdbx_seq_one_letter_code
_entity_poly.pdbx_strand_id
1 'polypeptide(L)'
;STETPAAALATAASAWPAIRVENFPRNRGQAAALWWGFQNARGTWLAMLDGDGQNPPAELARLWPLRDPADMLAGARLGRRDSVLRRTMSRLANAARRRLLRDGVSDTGCSLKLFRREVAGSFLPIRTLYSFLPAFAVAGGWTVREIPVAHRARAAGVSKYGLRAMAILPLLDLLALTWLLRRQIRR
;
A
#
# COMPACT_ATOMS: atom_id res chain seq x y z
N SER A 1 -4.57 -13.20 15.48
CA SER A 1 -5.49 -12.28 14.80
C SER A 1 -6.89 -12.59 15.30
N THR A 2 -7.76 -11.59 15.48
CA THR A 2 -9.17 -11.80 15.87
C THR A 2 -10.08 -12.09 14.69
N GLU A 3 -9.66 -11.76 13.47
CA GLU A 3 -10.51 -11.79 12.27
C GLU A 3 -10.17 -12.96 11.32
N THR A 4 -8.95 -13.49 11.37
CA THR A 4 -8.56 -14.71 10.64
C THR A 4 -8.02 -15.72 11.63
N PRO A 5 -8.71 -16.86 11.83
CA PRO A 5 -8.21 -17.92 12.69
C PRO A 5 -6.86 -18.44 12.18
N ALA A 6 -5.89 -18.61 13.08
CA ALA A 6 -4.59 -19.18 12.72
C ALA A 6 -4.72 -20.56 12.05
N ALA A 7 -5.74 -21.33 12.43
CA ALA A 7 -6.08 -22.62 11.83
C ALA A 7 -6.41 -22.51 10.33
N ALA A 8 -7.08 -21.45 9.88
CA ALA A 8 -7.40 -21.26 8.48
C ALA A 8 -6.14 -21.01 7.64
N LEU A 9 -5.19 -20.23 8.16
CA LEU A 9 -3.90 -19.99 7.51
C LEU A 9 -3.04 -21.26 7.48
N ALA A 10 -3.03 -22.05 8.56
CA ALA A 10 -2.31 -23.32 8.61
C ALA A 10 -2.88 -24.35 7.61
N THR A 11 -4.21 -24.41 7.49
CA THR A 11 -4.89 -25.25 6.49
C THR A 11 -4.51 -24.83 5.07
N ALA A 12 -4.56 -23.53 4.78
CA ALA A 12 -4.15 -23.01 3.48
C ALA A 12 -2.68 -23.31 3.15
N ALA A 13 -1.77 -23.12 4.11
CA ALA A 13 -0.36 -23.43 3.95
C ALA A 13 -0.08 -24.92 3.71
N SER A 14 -0.86 -25.80 4.34
CA SER A 14 -0.76 -27.25 4.15
C SER A 14 -1.26 -27.67 2.76
N ALA A 15 -2.30 -27.00 2.25
CA ALA A 15 -2.86 -27.30 0.94
C ALA A 15 -2.03 -26.72 -0.22
N TRP A 16 -1.35 -25.59 -0.02
CA TRP A 16 -0.65 -24.83 -1.06
C TRP A 16 0.80 -24.58 -0.65
N PRO A 17 1.78 -25.37 -1.13
CA PRO A 17 3.19 -25.26 -0.72
C PRO A 17 3.84 -23.90 -0.96
N ALA A 18 3.29 -23.10 -1.87
CA ALA A 18 3.75 -21.73 -2.15
C ALA A 18 3.36 -20.72 -1.05
N ILE A 19 2.40 -21.05 -0.19
CA ILE A 19 1.96 -20.19 0.90
C ILE A 19 2.95 -20.33 2.06
N ARG A 20 3.47 -19.18 2.52
CA ARG A 20 4.22 -19.09 3.77
C ARG A 20 3.52 -18.12 4.70
N VAL A 21 3.42 -18.51 5.97
CA VAL A 21 2.72 -17.74 7.00
C VAL A 21 3.74 -17.14 7.95
N GLU A 22 3.73 -15.81 8.06
CA GLU A 22 4.55 -15.06 9.02
C GLU A 22 3.67 -14.60 10.18
N ASN A 23 4.03 -14.96 11.41
CA ASN A 23 3.28 -14.62 12.61
C ASN A 23 4.07 -13.69 13.53
N PHE A 24 3.41 -12.67 14.07
CA PHE A 24 3.96 -11.89 15.17
C PHE A 24 3.45 -12.41 16.52
N PRO A 25 4.27 -12.38 17.58
CA PRO A 25 3.83 -12.72 18.94
C PRO A 25 2.70 -11.83 19.47
N ARG A 26 2.58 -10.62 18.93
CA ARG A 26 1.53 -9.63 19.26
C ARG A 26 1.19 -8.79 18.05
N ASN A 27 0.00 -8.19 18.03
CA ASN A 27 -0.42 -7.30 16.95
C ASN A 27 0.56 -6.11 16.81
N ARG A 28 1.18 -5.96 15.63
CA ARG A 28 2.09 -4.87 15.27
C ARG A 28 1.52 -3.91 14.20
N GLY A 29 0.29 -4.15 13.77
CA GLY A 29 -0.37 -3.37 12.71
C GLY A 29 0.08 -3.73 11.29
N GLN A 30 -0.65 -3.19 10.31
CA GLN A 30 -0.49 -3.51 8.88
C GLN A 30 0.91 -3.16 8.34
N ALA A 31 1.45 -1.99 8.69
CA ALA A 31 2.75 -1.57 8.19
C ALA A 31 3.89 -2.51 8.60
N ALA A 32 3.87 -3.02 9.83
CA ALA A 32 4.86 -4.01 10.29
C ALA A 32 4.72 -5.35 9.55
N ALA A 33 3.48 -5.78 9.29
CA ALA A 33 3.22 -6.99 8.51
C ALA A 33 3.72 -6.88 7.06
N LEU A 34 3.46 -5.74 6.42
CA LEU A 34 3.96 -5.46 5.08
C LEU A 34 5.47 -5.37 5.04
N TRP A 35 6.08 -4.63 5.97
CA TRP A 35 7.52 -4.51 6.08
C TRP A 35 8.19 -5.88 6.19
N TRP A 36 7.74 -6.70 7.13
CA TRP A 36 8.28 -8.05 7.33
C TRP A 36 8.03 -8.95 6.12
N GLY A 37 6.86 -8.84 5.49
CA GLY A 37 6.55 -9.52 4.24
C GLY A 37 7.53 -9.17 3.12
N PHE A 38 7.87 -7.88 2.95
CA PHE A 38 8.83 -7.43 1.95
C PHE A 38 10.24 -7.96 2.22
N GLN A 39 10.69 -7.96 3.48
CA GLN A 39 12.02 -8.46 3.86
C GLN A 39 12.17 -9.97 3.63
N ASN A 40 11.09 -10.74 3.77
CA ASN A 40 11.11 -12.20 3.65
C ASN A 40 10.68 -12.70 2.26
N ALA A 41 10.19 -11.82 1.38
CA ALA A 41 9.73 -12.23 0.05
C ALA A 41 10.89 -12.64 -0.87
N ARG A 42 10.68 -13.69 -1.66
CA ARG A 42 11.70 -14.30 -2.53
C ARG A 42 11.43 -14.13 -4.02
N GLY A 43 10.38 -13.40 -4.40
CA GLY A 43 10.06 -13.09 -5.81
C GLY A 43 10.83 -11.87 -6.31
N THR A 44 11.29 -11.88 -7.56
CA THR A 44 11.98 -10.71 -8.17
C THR A 44 11.05 -9.50 -8.26
N TRP A 45 9.76 -9.78 -8.40
CA TRP A 45 8.68 -8.82 -8.24
C TRP A 45 7.87 -9.16 -6.98
N LEU A 46 7.45 -8.12 -6.29
CA LEU A 46 6.60 -8.17 -5.10
C LEU A 46 5.23 -7.61 -5.45
N ALA A 47 4.19 -8.29 -5.00
CA ALA A 47 2.81 -7.86 -5.14
C ALA A 47 2.16 -7.71 -3.76
N MET A 48 1.33 -6.69 -3.60
CA MET A 48 0.58 -6.43 -2.38
C MET A 48 -0.92 -6.48 -2.67
N LEU A 49 -1.67 -7.15 -1.81
CA LEU A 49 -3.13 -7.26 -1.87
C LEU A 49 -3.71 -7.36 -0.46
N ASP A 50 -4.84 -6.68 -0.21
CA ASP A 50 -5.57 -6.82 1.05
C ASP A 50 -6.37 -8.13 1.10
N GLY A 51 -6.47 -8.73 2.28
CA GLY A 51 -7.24 -9.97 2.51
C GLY A 51 -8.75 -9.78 2.64
N ASP A 52 -9.28 -8.56 2.51
CA ASP A 52 -10.71 -8.25 2.67
C ASP A 52 -11.54 -8.46 1.39
N GLY A 53 -10.89 -8.85 0.29
CA GLY A 53 -11.52 -9.10 -1.01
C GLY A 53 -11.98 -7.86 -1.76
N GLN A 54 -11.70 -6.65 -1.25
CA GLN A 54 -12.07 -5.40 -1.93
C GLN A 54 -11.26 -5.16 -3.21
N ASN A 55 -10.02 -5.66 -3.26
CA ASN A 55 -9.18 -5.66 -4.45
C ASN A 55 -9.21 -7.07 -5.05
N PRO A 56 -9.79 -7.26 -6.25
CA PRO A 56 -9.84 -8.57 -6.87
C PRO A 56 -8.43 -9.08 -7.22
N PRO A 57 -8.07 -10.34 -6.91
CA PRO A 57 -6.78 -10.92 -7.33
C PRO A 57 -6.54 -10.87 -8.84
N ALA A 58 -7.60 -10.90 -9.65
CA ALA A 58 -7.53 -10.78 -11.11
C ALA A 58 -6.91 -9.44 -11.58
N GLU A 59 -7.02 -8.37 -10.79
CA GLU A 59 -6.39 -7.10 -11.11
C GLU A 59 -4.86 -7.22 -11.08
N LEU A 60 -4.29 -8.06 -10.22
CA LEU A 60 -2.86 -8.30 -10.19
C LEU A 60 -2.38 -8.97 -11.48
N ALA A 61 -3.13 -9.96 -11.98
CA ALA A 61 -2.84 -10.60 -13.26
C ALA A 61 -2.88 -9.60 -14.43
N ARG A 62 -3.78 -8.61 -14.37
CA ARG A 62 -3.87 -7.52 -15.36
C ARG A 62 -2.72 -6.52 -15.27
N LEU A 63 -2.16 -6.28 -14.09
CA LEU A 63 -0.99 -5.42 -13.89
C LEU A 63 0.30 -6.06 -14.42
N TRP A 64 0.43 -7.39 -14.33
CA TRP A 64 1.65 -8.11 -14.70
C TRP A 64 2.20 -7.80 -16.10
N PRO A 65 1.42 -7.82 -17.20
CA PRO A 65 1.93 -7.49 -18.53
C PRO A 65 2.29 -6.01 -18.71
N LEU A 66 1.82 -5.12 -17.81
CA LEU A 66 2.05 -3.67 -17.87
C LEU A 66 3.25 -3.20 -17.04
N ARG A 67 3.94 -4.14 -16.37
CA ARG A 67 4.98 -3.83 -15.38
C ARG A 67 6.15 -3.07 -16.00
N ASP A 68 6.56 -3.44 -17.20
CA ASP A 68 7.62 -2.75 -17.92
C ASP A 68 7.05 -1.55 -18.70
N PRO A 69 7.80 -0.43 -18.82
CA PRO A 69 9.17 -0.21 -18.35
C PRO A 69 9.25 0.36 -16.92
N ALA A 70 8.19 0.32 -16.12
CA ALA A 70 8.19 0.88 -14.78
C ALA A 70 8.85 -0.06 -13.75
N ASP A 71 9.35 0.48 -12.65
CA ASP A 71 9.86 -0.32 -11.53
C ASP A 71 8.77 -0.63 -10.50
N MET A 72 7.73 0.19 -10.48
CA MET A 72 6.57 0.06 -9.62
C MET A 72 5.28 0.46 -10.33
N LEU A 73 4.27 -0.40 -10.28
CA LEU A 73 2.89 -0.11 -10.60
C LEU A 73 2.07 0.13 -9.34
N ALA A 74 1.39 1.27 -9.28
CA ALA A 74 0.42 1.59 -8.24
C ALA A 74 -1.00 1.52 -8.81
N GLY A 75 -1.88 0.73 -8.21
CA GLY A 75 -3.29 0.74 -8.57
C GLY A 75 -3.96 2.07 -8.20
N ALA A 76 -4.87 2.55 -9.05
CA ALA A 76 -5.79 3.64 -8.73
C ALA A 76 -7.23 3.18 -8.85
N ARG A 77 -7.97 3.23 -7.73
CA ARG A 77 -9.33 2.66 -7.68
C ARG A 77 -10.29 3.50 -8.53
N LEU A 78 -10.96 2.84 -9.48
CA LEU A 78 -12.05 3.42 -10.24
C LEU A 78 -13.37 3.35 -9.43
N GLY A 79 -14.24 4.35 -9.61
CA GLY A 79 -15.64 4.27 -9.17
C GLY A 79 -15.90 4.36 -7.66
N ARG A 80 -15.09 5.11 -6.88
CA ARG A 80 -15.32 5.31 -5.44
C ARG A 80 -16.73 5.87 -5.15
N ARG A 81 -17.56 5.09 -4.46
CA ARG A 81 -18.87 5.51 -3.92
C ARG A 81 -18.74 6.12 -2.51
N ASP A 82 -17.90 7.14 -2.38
CA ASP A 82 -17.77 7.89 -1.13
C ASP A 82 -18.78 9.05 -1.08
N SER A 83 -19.19 9.45 0.14
CA SER A 83 -19.98 10.66 0.33
C SER A 83 -19.26 11.90 -0.20
N VAL A 84 -20.02 12.91 -0.63
CA VAL A 84 -19.47 14.16 -1.22
C VAL A 84 -18.42 14.80 -0.30
N LEU A 85 -18.70 14.85 1.01
CA LEU A 85 -17.77 15.37 2.01
C LEU A 85 -16.46 14.58 2.07
N ARG A 86 -16.52 13.25 2.11
CA ARG A 86 -15.33 12.39 2.14
C ARG A 86 -14.53 12.51 0.84
N ARG A 87 -15.21 12.67 -0.29
CA ARG A 87 -14.58 12.89 -1.59
C ARG A 87 -13.82 14.23 -1.63
N THR A 88 -14.41 15.30 -1.10
CA THR A 88 -13.76 16.63 -1.03
C THR A 88 -12.56 16.62 -0.10
N MET A 89 -12.69 16.04 1.10
CA MET A 89 -11.56 15.91 2.04
C MET A 89 -10.42 15.08 1.46
N SER A 90 -10.74 13.95 0.81
CA SER A 90 -9.74 13.11 0.14
C SER A 90 -9.05 13.85 -1.01
N ARG A 91 -9.78 14.68 -1.77
CA ARG A 91 -9.21 15.50 -2.85
C ARG A 91 -8.21 16.51 -2.32
N LEU A 92 -8.54 17.21 -1.23
CA LEU A 92 -7.66 18.20 -0.60
C LEU A 92 -6.39 17.54 -0.04
N ALA A 93 -6.55 16.44 0.70
CA ALA A 93 -5.42 15.67 1.23
C ALA A 93 -4.50 15.15 0.12
N ASN A 94 -5.08 14.60 -0.95
CA ASN A 94 -4.30 14.13 -2.10
C ASN A 94 -3.64 15.30 -2.85
N ALA A 95 -4.26 16.48 -2.92
CA ALA A 95 -3.65 17.66 -3.55
C ALA A 95 -2.42 18.17 -2.75
N ALA A 96 -2.54 18.29 -1.43
CA ALA A 96 -1.42 18.67 -0.56
C ALA A 96 -0.26 17.66 -0.69
N ARG A 97 -0.59 16.36 -0.65
CA ARG A 97 0.38 15.28 -0.82
C ARG A 97 1.10 15.34 -2.17
N ARG A 98 0.35 15.47 -3.27
CA ARG A 98 0.94 15.57 -4.63
C ARG A 98 1.93 16.73 -4.73
N ARG A 99 1.61 17.88 -4.13
CA ARG A 99 2.49 19.06 -4.14
C ARG A 99 3.78 18.83 -3.33
N LEU A 100 3.67 18.13 -2.21
CA LEU A 100 4.80 17.91 -1.29
C LEU A 100 5.73 16.78 -1.72
N LEU A 101 5.17 15.64 -2.14
CA LEU A 101 5.93 14.42 -2.46
C LEU A 101 6.29 14.28 -3.94
N ARG A 102 5.49 14.87 -4.85
CA ARG A 102 5.71 14.83 -6.30
C ARG A 102 5.96 13.42 -6.87
N ASP A 103 5.23 12.43 -6.36
CA ASP A 103 5.42 11.02 -6.67
C ASP A 103 4.49 10.46 -7.77
N GLY A 104 3.72 11.33 -8.43
CA GLY A 104 2.89 10.96 -9.60
C GLY A 104 1.64 10.13 -9.31
N VAL A 105 1.32 9.83 -8.04
CA VAL A 105 0.20 8.95 -7.66
C VAL A 105 -1.01 9.75 -7.15
N SER A 106 -2.18 9.43 -7.68
CA SER A 106 -3.47 10.07 -7.38
C SER A 106 -4.28 9.35 -6.30
N ASP A 107 -4.11 8.02 -6.16
CA ASP A 107 -4.79 7.19 -5.16
C ASP A 107 -3.82 6.28 -4.37
N THR A 108 -3.32 6.83 -3.26
CA THR A 108 -2.30 6.17 -2.44
C THR A 108 -2.87 5.12 -1.50
N GLY A 109 -4.17 5.21 -1.24
CA GLY A 109 -4.92 4.29 -0.39
C GLY A 109 -5.32 3.00 -1.10
N CYS A 110 -5.02 2.87 -2.40
CA CYS A 110 -5.08 1.56 -3.05
C CYS A 110 -3.92 0.70 -2.56
N SER A 111 -4.23 -0.45 -1.97
CA SER A 111 -3.24 -1.42 -1.51
C SER A 111 -2.69 -2.29 -2.64
N LEU A 112 -3.35 -2.35 -3.81
CA LEU A 112 -2.85 -3.10 -4.94
C LEU A 112 -1.62 -2.40 -5.55
N LYS A 113 -0.46 -3.01 -5.36
CA LYS A 113 0.83 -2.52 -5.86
C LYS A 113 1.67 -3.70 -6.36
N LEU A 114 2.40 -3.51 -7.44
CA LEU A 114 3.33 -4.47 -8.03
C LEU A 114 4.67 -3.77 -8.27
N PHE A 115 5.77 -4.25 -7.71
CA PHE A 115 7.06 -3.55 -7.80
C PHE A 115 8.24 -4.52 -7.75
N ARG A 116 9.38 -4.12 -8.33
CA ARG A 116 10.64 -4.86 -8.22
C ARG A 116 11.07 -4.98 -6.76
N ARG A 117 11.65 -6.11 -6.36
CA ARG A 117 12.12 -6.30 -4.97
C ARG A 117 13.12 -5.22 -4.55
N GLU A 118 13.95 -4.77 -5.48
CA GLU A 118 14.95 -3.73 -5.28
C GLU A 118 14.32 -2.40 -4.85
N VAL A 119 13.10 -2.09 -5.31
CA VAL A 119 12.35 -0.91 -4.88
C VAL A 119 12.04 -0.99 -3.38
N ALA A 120 11.86 -2.19 -2.82
CA ALA A 120 11.64 -2.36 -1.38
C ALA A 120 12.81 -1.87 -0.53
N GLY A 121 14.02 -1.83 -1.10
CA GLY A 121 15.22 -1.31 -0.44
C GLY A 121 15.18 0.19 -0.17
N SER A 122 14.29 0.96 -0.83
CA SER A 122 14.12 2.40 -0.56
C SER A 122 13.12 2.70 0.56
N PHE A 123 12.39 1.69 1.04
CA PHE A 123 11.33 1.86 2.02
C PHE A 123 11.89 2.00 3.44
N LEU A 124 11.15 2.69 4.32
CA LEU A 124 11.46 2.79 5.74
C LEU A 124 10.36 2.16 6.61
N PRO A 125 10.70 1.54 7.75
CA PRO A 125 9.74 0.88 8.63
C PRO A 125 8.95 1.90 9.47
N ILE A 126 7.99 2.58 8.84
CA ILE A 126 7.11 3.56 9.49
C ILE A 126 5.65 3.07 9.56
N ARG A 127 4.85 3.61 10.50
CA ARG A 127 3.46 3.17 10.72
C ARG A 127 2.53 3.38 9.51
N THR A 128 2.84 4.34 8.65
CA THR A 128 2.06 4.71 7.46
C THR A 128 2.71 4.28 6.15
N LEU A 129 3.65 3.32 6.21
CA LEU A 129 4.45 2.82 5.09
C LEU A 129 3.63 2.63 3.80
N TYR A 130 2.51 1.92 3.88
CA TYR A 130 1.64 1.57 2.74
C TYR A 130 1.10 2.78 1.95
N SER A 131 0.98 3.94 2.59
CA SER A 131 0.54 5.21 1.97
C SER A 131 1.66 5.97 1.26
N PHE A 132 2.92 5.62 1.56
CA PHE A 132 4.12 6.33 1.11
C PHE A 132 5.05 5.48 0.24
N LEU A 133 4.70 4.22 -0.05
CA LEU A 133 5.49 3.35 -0.94
C LEU A 133 5.89 4.03 -2.26
N PRO A 134 4.98 4.69 -3.01
CA PRO A 134 5.37 5.38 -4.25
C PRO A 134 6.35 6.53 -4.02
N ALA A 135 6.19 7.27 -2.92
CA ALA A 135 7.07 8.39 -2.60
C ALA A 135 8.49 7.92 -2.24
N PHE A 136 8.62 6.82 -1.49
CA PHE A 136 9.91 6.19 -1.24
C PHE A 136 10.54 5.65 -2.52
N ALA A 137 9.76 5.04 -3.42
CA ALA A 137 10.25 4.56 -4.71
C ALA A 137 10.83 5.72 -5.54
N VAL A 138 10.06 6.78 -5.74
CA VAL A 138 10.51 7.96 -6.50
C VAL A 138 11.71 8.65 -5.86
N ALA A 139 11.73 8.80 -4.53
CA ALA A 139 12.88 9.38 -3.83
C ALA A 139 14.14 8.51 -3.95
N GLY A 140 13.98 7.19 -4.06
CA GLY A 140 15.05 6.23 -4.35
C GLY A 140 15.48 6.18 -5.82
N GLY A 141 14.91 7.01 -6.69
CA GLY A 141 15.25 7.05 -8.13
C GLY A 141 14.48 6.07 -9.00
N TRP A 142 13.48 5.37 -8.47
CA TRP A 142 12.70 4.38 -9.20
C TRP A 142 11.53 4.99 -9.96
N THR A 143 11.17 4.38 -11.09
CA THR A 143 10.01 4.81 -11.89
C THR A 143 8.70 4.23 -11.35
N VAL A 144 7.70 5.09 -11.16
CA VAL A 144 6.36 4.70 -10.70
C VAL A 144 5.33 5.03 -11.76
N ARG A 145 4.45 4.07 -12.06
CA ARG A 145 3.31 4.25 -12.95
C ARG A 145 2.00 3.92 -12.25
N GLU A 146 1.02 4.80 -12.37
CA GLU A 146 -0.33 4.55 -11.87
C GLU A 146 -1.18 3.84 -12.92
N ILE A 147 -1.89 2.79 -12.53
CA ILE A 147 -2.78 2.01 -13.41
C ILE A 147 -4.19 2.00 -12.81
N PRO A 148 -5.23 2.38 -13.57
CA PRO A 148 -6.61 2.28 -13.10
C PRO A 148 -7.01 0.84 -12.81
N VAL A 149 -7.55 0.56 -11.62
CA VAL A 149 -7.95 -0.78 -11.17
C VAL A 149 -9.39 -0.82 -10.68
N ALA A 150 -10.05 -1.97 -10.88
CA ALA A 150 -11.38 -2.21 -10.34
C ALA A 150 -11.34 -2.32 -8.81
N HIS A 151 -12.40 -1.85 -8.14
CA HIS A 151 -12.53 -1.93 -6.70
C HIS A 151 -13.94 -2.34 -6.31
N ARG A 152 -14.05 -3.31 -5.41
CA ARG A 152 -15.34 -3.79 -4.89
C ARG A 152 -15.74 -3.00 -3.65
N ALA A 153 -17.04 -2.78 -3.50
CA ALA A 153 -17.60 -2.25 -2.27
C ALA A 153 -17.30 -3.21 -1.11
N ARG A 154 -17.04 -2.65 0.08
CA ARG A 154 -16.81 -3.44 1.29
C ARG A 154 -18.07 -4.24 1.63
N ALA A 155 -17.93 -5.56 1.82
CA ALA A 155 -19.05 -6.45 2.15
C ALA A 155 -19.50 -6.31 3.63
N ALA A 156 -18.61 -5.95 4.56
CA ALA A 156 -18.93 -5.71 5.97
C ALA A 156 -17.86 -4.85 6.68
N GLY A 157 -18.27 -4.10 7.71
CA GLY A 157 -17.36 -3.39 8.63
C GLY A 157 -17.58 -1.88 8.69
N VAL A 158 -17.90 -1.38 9.89
CA VAL A 158 -17.97 0.06 10.19
C VAL A 158 -16.56 0.63 10.23
N SER A 159 -16.32 1.78 9.56
CA SER A 159 -15.05 2.50 9.62
C SER A 159 -14.78 2.98 11.06
N LYS A 160 -13.88 2.28 11.78
CA LYS A 160 -13.53 2.54 13.20
C LYS A 160 -12.66 3.78 13.45
N TYR A 161 -12.42 4.63 12.45
CA TYR A 161 -11.48 5.76 12.57
C TYR A 161 -12.21 7.10 12.74
N GLY A 162 -11.96 7.80 13.86
CA GLY A 162 -12.45 9.16 14.10
C GLY A 162 -11.71 10.21 13.26
N LEU A 163 -12.39 11.33 12.95
CA LEU A 163 -11.90 12.42 12.08
C LEU A 163 -10.50 12.95 12.45
N ARG A 164 -10.18 13.05 13.75
CA ARG A 164 -8.85 13.52 14.22
C ARG A 164 -7.72 12.55 13.88
N ALA A 165 -7.96 11.24 14.00
CA ALA A 165 -7.01 10.19 13.59
C ALA A 165 -6.86 10.11 12.07
N MET A 166 -7.91 10.47 11.32
CA MET A 166 -7.87 10.52 9.85
C MET A 166 -7.16 11.76 9.27
N ALA A 167 -6.97 12.84 10.04
CA ALA A 167 -6.49 14.12 9.49
C ALA A 167 -5.11 14.55 10.03
N ILE A 168 -4.90 14.56 11.35
CA ILE A 168 -3.69 15.18 11.94
C ILE A 168 -2.47 14.26 11.82
N LEU A 169 -2.61 12.99 12.18
CA LEU A 169 -1.49 12.03 12.11
C LEU A 169 -0.97 11.85 10.68
N PRO A 170 -1.82 11.67 9.66
CA PRO A 170 -1.36 11.58 8.27
C PRO A 170 -0.68 12.86 7.77
N LEU A 171 -1.08 14.03 8.26
CA LEU A 171 -0.45 15.30 7.91
C LEU A 171 0.94 15.44 8.52
N LEU A 172 1.11 15.08 9.81
CA LEU A 172 2.41 15.09 10.47
C LEU A 172 3.38 14.11 9.81
N ASP A 173 2.91 12.89 9.52
CA ASP A 173 3.71 11.90 8.79
C ASP A 173 4.11 12.45 7.42
N LEU A 174 3.18 13.05 6.66
CA LEU A 174 3.47 13.66 5.37
C LEU A 174 4.56 14.75 5.45
N LEU A 175 4.50 15.64 6.43
CA LEU A 175 5.49 16.69 6.62
C LEU A 175 6.85 16.12 7.00
N ALA A 176 6.89 15.18 7.95
CA ALA A 176 8.11 14.52 8.39
C ALA A 176 8.78 13.74 7.25
N LEU A 177 8.00 12.98 6.48
CA LEU A 177 8.48 12.26 5.30
C LEU A 177 8.99 13.21 4.22
N THR A 178 8.27 14.29 3.95
CA THR A 178 8.71 15.29 2.96
C THR A 178 10.04 15.91 3.38
N TRP A 179 10.22 16.23 4.66
CA TRP A 179 11.48 16.73 5.19
C TRP A 179 12.61 15.70 5.04
N LEU A 180 12.33 14.43 5.37
CA LEU A 180 13.29 13.34 5.31
C LEU A 180 13.75 13.06 3.87
N LEU A 181 12.80 12.87 2.94
CA LEU A 181 13.10 12.56 1.54
C LEU A 181 13.88 13.68 0.84
N ARG A 182 13.68 14.95 1.25
CA ARG A 182 14.45 16.09 0.73
C ARG A 182 15.90 16.13 1.21
N ARG A 183 16.23 15.44 2.30
CA ARG A 183 17.57 15.38 2.90
C ARG A 183 18.28 14.06 2.65
N GLN A 184 17.64 13.13 1.94
CA GLN A 184 18.32 11.91 1.53
C GLN A 184 19.44 12.24 0.55
N ILE A 185 20.60 11.63 0.79
CA ILE A 185 21.68 11.60 -0.19
C ILE A 185 21.20 10.74 -1.34
N ARG A 186 20.98 11.35 -2.50
CA ARG A 186 20.63 10.63 -3.72
C ARG A 186 21.90 9.90 -4.18
N ARG A 187 21.78 8.61 -4.45
CA ARG A 187 22.83 7.85 -5.12
C ARG A 187 23.00 8.31 -6.56
#